data_AF-A0A954GUI9-F1
#
_entry.id   AF-A0A954GUI9-F1
#
_cell.length_a   1.000
_cell.length_b   1.000
_cell.length_c   1.000
_cell.angle_alpha   90.00
_cell.angle_beta   90.00
_cell.angle_gamma   90.00
#
_symmetry.space_group_name_H-M   'P 1'
#
loop_
_entity.id
_entity.type
_entity.pdbx_description
1 polymer ?
#
loop_
_entity_poly.entity_id
_entity_poly.type
_entity_poly.pdbx_seq_one_letter_code
_entity_poly.pdbx_strand_id
1 'polypeptide(L)'
;MNDMISSGLNQLVAGLQPYVAARVRTLRAEDADRIIASFSDPHAILVYMWDHWNDLFRHELSFAERCLVSELREYRNRWAHQRVFSDDDVYRFLDDVERLLNAIQSPAASAAGSLRLKALANLSTRYSQTDATPRKKTFLGAMAICLVCAAAIDFALLNYFFSGLSCIMALLVSVLFYRIGRRLAVREAVITVGPRECPTCARVVYSAQCPYCETQEFSAAELVSRQRDKNAA
;
A
#
# COMPACT_ATOMS: atom_id res chain seq x y z
N MET A 1 5.24 12.95 -2.49
CA MET A 1 4.01 12.44 -3.14
C MET A 1 3.65 13.21 -4.40
N ASN A 2 3.60 14.55 -4.38
CA ASN A 2 3.29 15.33 -5.60
C ASN A 2 4.21 15.04 -6.80
N ASP A 3 5.47 14.69 -6.53
CA ASP A 3 6.41 14.26 -7.57
C ASP A 3 6.02 12.93 -8.24
N MET A 4 5.41 11.99 -7.50
CA MET A 4 4.93 10.71 -8.04
C MET A 4 3.69 10.89 -8.91
N ILE A 5 2.74 11.74 -8.51
CA ILE A 5 1.58 12.07 -9.34
C ILE A 5 2.04 12.73 -10.64
N SER A 6 2.94 13.72 -10.55
CA SER A 6 3.48 14.41 -11.72
C SER A 6 4.21 13.45 -12.65
N SER A 7 5.05 12.57 -12.09
CA SER A 7 5.72 11.51 -12.85
C SER A 7 4.73 10.55 -13.52
N GLY A 8 3.66 10.14 -12.82
CA GLY A 8 2.62 9.28 -13.39
C GLY A 8 1.84 9.97 -14.51
N LEU A 9 1.49 11.25 -14.36
CA LEU A 9 0.86 12.06 -15.41
C LEU A 9 1.77 12.18 -16.65
N ASN A 10 3.08 12.34 -16.45
CA ASN A 10 4.04 12.37 -17.55
C ASN A 10 4.12 11.02 -18.29
N GLN A 11 4.12 9.89 -17.57
CA GLN A 11 4.08 8.57 -18.19
C GLN A 11 2.77 8.34 -18.95
N LEU A 12 1.66 8.80 -18.40
CA LEU A 12 0.34 8.74 -19.02
C LEU A 12 0.34 9.49 -20.37
N VAL A 13 0.83 10.73 -20.40
CA VAL A 13 0.95 11.52 -21.63
C VAL A 13 1.87 10.84 -22.64
N ALA A 14 3.06 10.44 -22.20
CA ALA A 14 4.05 9.79 -23.07
C ALA A 14 3.48 8.53 -23.74
N GLY A 15 2.65 7.77 -23.03
CA GLY A 15 2.04 6.56 -23.56
C GLY A 15 0.79 6.80 -24.41
N LEU A 16 -0.09 7.72 -24.01
CA LEU A 16 -1.35 7.99 -24.71
C LEU A 16 -1.17 8.85 -25.97
N GLN A 17 -0.25 9.82 -25.97
CA GLN A 17 -0.08 10.77 -27.06
C GLN A 17 0.06 10.09 -28.45
N PRO A 18 0.99 9.12 -28.67
CA PRO A 18 1.12 8.49 -29.98
C PRO A 18 -0.12 7.69 -30.37
N TYR A 19 -0.77 7.04 -29.40
CA TYR A 19 -1.98 6.25 -29.61
C TYR A 19 -3.15 7.13 -30.07
N VAL A 20 -3.44 8.20 -29.32
CA VAL A 20 -4.54 9.14 -29.62
C VAL A 20 -4.26 9.92 -30.89
N ALA A 21 -3.03 10.41 -31.10
CA ALA A 21 -2.65 11.14 -32.31
C ALA A 21 -2.83 10.30 -33.59
N ALA A 22 -2.58 8.98 -33.52
CA ALA A 22 -2.86 8.09 -34.64
C ALA A 22 -4.36 8.03 -34.98
N ARG A 23 -5.24 8.00 -33.97
CA ARG A 23 -6.71 7.98 -34.17
C ARG A 23 -7.24 9.33 -34.64
N VAL A 24 -6.73 10.45 -34.14
CA VAL A 24 -7.14 11.78 -34.61
C VAL A 24 -6.89 11.94 -36.11
N ARG A 25 -5.76 11.42 -36.61
CA ARG A 25 -5.42 11.46 -38.03
C ARG A 25 -6.37 10.65 -38.92
N THR A 26 -7.08 9.65 -38.39
CA THR A 26 -8.04 8.86 -39.20
C THR A 26 -9.30 9.66 -39.53
N LEU A 27 -9.68 10.64 -38.69
CA LEU A 27 -10.87 11.47 -38.90
C LEU A 27 -10.70 12.54 -39.99
N ARG A 28 -9.49 12.73 -40.53
CA ARG A 28 -9.17 13.78 -41.54
C ARG A 28 -9.68 15.18 -41.16
N ALA A 29 -9.67 15.50 -39.87
CA ALA A 29 -9.99 16.86 -39.42
C ALA A 29 -8.93 17.84 -39.93
N GLU A 30 -9.35 18.98 -40.49
CA GLU A 30 -8.44 20.04 -40.97
C GLU A 30 -7.54 20.57 -39.85
N ASP A 31 -8.02 20.54 -38.61
CA ASP A 31 -7.32 21.00 -37.41
C ASP A 31 -6.53 19.89 -36.65
N ALA A 32 -6.33 18.71 -37.26
CA ALA A 32 -5.73 17.56 -36.58
C ALA A 32 -4.37 17.87 -35.94
N ASP A 33 -3.49 18.61 -36.62
CA ASP A 33 -2.16 18.94 -36.09
C ASP A 33 -2.22 19.90 -34.89
N ARG A 34 -3.17 20.84 -34.90
CA ARG A 34 -3.41 21.75 -33.77
C ARG A 34 -3.94 20.98 -32.55
N ILE A 35 -4.85 20.04 -32.77
CA ILE A 35 -5.37 19.17 -31.71
C ILE A 35 -4.25 18.32 -31.13
N ILE A 36 -3.43 17.69 -31.96
CA ILE A 36 -2.32 16.83 -31.52
C ILE A 36 -1.27 17.62 -30.71
N ALA A 37 -1.01 18.89 -31.07
CA ALA A 37 -0.11 19.75 -30.31
C ALA A 37 -0.60 20.02 -28.87
N SER A 38 -1.92 20.01 -28.64
CA SER A 38 -2.50 20.22 -27.31
C SER A 38 -2.31 19.03 -26.36
N PHE A 39 -1.97 17.84 -26.88
CA PHE A 39 -1.81 16.61 -26.09
C PHE A 39 -0.53 16.56 -25.25
N SER A 40 0.18 17.68 -25.11
CA SER A 40 1.23 17.84 -24.09
C SER A 40 0.65 17.94 -22.67
N ASP A 41 -0.59 18.41 -22.52
CA ASP A 41 -1.31 18.44 -21.24
C ASP A 41 -2.09 17.14 -21.02
N PRO A 42 -1.88 16.42 -19.89
CA PRO A 42 -2.66 15.25 -19.54
C PRO A 42 -4.18 15.48 -19.55
N HIS A 43 -4.66 16.68 -19.23
CA HIS A 43 -6.09 16.96 -19.25
C HIS A 43 -6.66 17.07 -20.64
N ALA A 44 -5.97 17.75 -21.56
CA ALA A 44 -6.42 17.91 -22.93
C ALA A 44 -6.62 16.53 -23.59
N ILE A 45 -5.66 15.62 -23.43
CA ILE A 45 -5.77 14.27 -24.00
C ILE A 45 -6.89 13.44 -23.35
N LEU A 46 -7.05 13.50 -22.03
CA LEU A 46 -8.10 12.75 -21.32
C LEU A 46 -9.51 13.27 -21.64
N VAL A 47 -9.69 14.58 -21.76
CA VAL A 47 -10.95 15.20 -22.19
C VAL A 47 -11.27 14.80 -23.62
N TYR A 48 -10.28 14.88 -24.51
CA TYR A 48 -10.47 14.48 -25.92
C TYR A 48 -10.90 13.02 -26.04
N MET A 49 -10.24 12.11 -25.31
CA MET A 49 -10.62 10.68 -25.27
C MET A 49 -12.03 10.47 -24.75
N TRP A 50 -12.44 11.23 -23.73
CA TRP A 50 -13.78 11.13 -23.15
C TRP A 50 -14.88 11.55 -24.13
N ASP A 51 -14.68 12.69 -24.80
CA ASP A 51 -15.66 13.29 -25.70
C ASP A 51 -15.81 12.46 -27.00
N HIS A 52 -14.70 11.94 -27.54
CA HIS A 52 -14.69 11.17 -28.79
C HIS A 52 -14.66 9.65 -28.56
N TRP A 53 -15.06 9.19 -27.37
CA TRP A 53 -15.02 7.78 -27.01
C TRP A 53 -15.77 6.88 -28.00
N ASN A 54 -17.00 7.28 -28.34
CA ASN A 54 -17.87 6.47 -29.20
C ASN A 54 -17.36 6.40 -30.63
N ASP A 55 -16.70 7.45 -31.09
CA ASP A 55 -16.26 7.59 -32.48
C ASP A 55 -14.90 6.95 -32.72
N LEU A 56 -13.98 7.02 -31.72
CA LEU A 56 -12.58 6.64 -31.90
C LEU A 56 -12.13 5.43 -31.09
N PHE A 57 -12.75 5.15 -29.93
CA PHE A 57 -12.17 4.24 -28.94
C PHE A 57 -13.05 3.05 -28.58
N ARG A 58 -14.38 3.15 -28.77
CA ARG A 58 -15.36 2.13 -28.36
C ARG A 58 -15.14 0.73 -28.94
N HIS A 59 -14.49 0.63 -30.11
CA HIS A 59 -14.24 -0.65 -30.77
C HIS A 59 -12.98 -1.36 -30.28
N GLU A 60 -12.05 -0.62 -29.66
CA GLU A 60 -10.77 -1.16 -29.18
C GLU A 60 -10.70 -1.22 -27.65
N LEU A 61 -11.30 -0.23 -26.98
CA LEU A 61 -11.31 -0.07 -25.54
C LEU A 61 -12.72 -0.31 -25.01
N SER A 62 -12.79 -1.04 -23.90
CA SER A 62 -14.05 -1.42 -23.26
C SER A 62 -14.56 -0.32 -22.33
N PHE A 63 -15.73 -0.57 -21.74
CA PHE A 63 -16.28 0.31 -20.72
C PHE A 63 -15.35 0.51 -19.52
N ALA A 64 -14.54 -0.51 -19.18
CA ALA A 64 -13.60 -0.43 -18.06
C ALA A 64 -12.57 0.69 -18.26
N GLU A 65 -11.96 0.79 -19.45
CA GLU A 65 -10.99 1.85 -19.75
C GLU A 65 -11.65 3.22 -19.79
N ARG A 66 -12.92 3.32 -20.19
CA ARG A 66 -13.67 4.57 -20.11
C ARG A 66 -13.80 5.05 -18.65
N CYS A 67 -14.06 4.12 -17.72
CA CYS A 67 -14.09 4.43 -16.30
C CYS A 67 -12.71 4.90 -15.79
N LEU A 68 -11.63 4.24 -16.22
CA LEU A 68 -10.27 4.68 -15.88
C LEU A 68 -10.00 6.09 -16.38
N VAL A 69 -10.40 6.43 -17.61
CA VAL A 69 -10.25 7.80 -18.14
C VAL A 69 -10.99 8.82 -17.28
N SER A 70 -12.22 8.53 -16.83
CA SER A 70 -12.93 9.45 -15.91
C SER A 70 -12.22 9.60 -14.56
N GLU A 71 -11.71 8.50 -14.00
CA GLU A 71 -11.02 8.53 -12.71
C GLU A 71 -9.70 9.32 -12.81
N LEU A 72 -8.90 9.10 -13.87
CA LEU A 72 -7.67 9.83 -14.14
C LEU A 72 -7.89 11.34 -14.36
N ARG A 73 -9.03 11.73 -14.95
CA ARG A 73 -9.43 13.15 -15.06
C ARG A 73 -9.62 13.78 -13.69
N GLU A 74 -10.24 13.06 -12.76
CA GLU A 74 -10.46 13.54 -11.40
C GLU A 74 -9.14 13.67 -10.63
N TYR A 75 -8.23 12.69 -10.75
CA TYR A 75 -6.88 12.77 -10.18
C TYR A 75 -6.09 13.98 -10.72
N ARG A 76 -6.09 14.19 -12.04
CA ARG A 76 -5.45 15.37 -12.65
C ARG A 76 -6.09 16.65 -12.13
N ASN A 77 -7.42 16.73 -12.11
CA ASN A 77 -8.15 17.92 -11.66
C ASN A 77 -7.77 18.29 -10.22
N ARG A 78 -7.83 17.32 -9.30
CA ARG A 78 -7.35 17.47 -7.92
C ARG A 78 -5.90 17.95 -7.85
N TRP A 79 -5.02 17.42 -8.69
CA TRP A 79 -3.61 17.79 -8.74
C TRP A 79 -3.42 19.25 -9.19
N ALA A 80 -4.15 19.69 -10.22
CA ALA A 80 -4.15 21.08 -10.69
C ALA A 80 -4.66 22.06 -9.62
N HIS A 81 -5.60 21.61 -8.77
CA HIS A 81 -6.09 22.36 -7.61
C HIS A 81 -5.24 22.17 -6.34
N GLN A 82 -4.05 21.59 -6.44
CA GLN A 82 -3.11 21.37 -5.33
C GLN A 82 -3.74 20.67 -4.12
N ARG A 83 -4.70 19.77 -4.36
CA ARG A 83 -5.32 18.98 -3.30
C ARG A 83 -4.30 17.99 -2.71
N VAL A 84 -4.48 17.67 -1.43
CA VAL A 84 -3.67 16.65 -0.75
C VAL A 84 -4.08 15.27 -1.28
N PHE A 85 -3.10 14.43 -1.58
CA PHE A 85 -3.31 13.02 -1.93
C PHE A 85 -2.91 12.16 -0.73
N SER A 86 -3.64 11.06 -0.49
CA SER A 86 -3.22 10.01 0.42
C SER A 86 -2.23 9.04 -0.28
N ASP A 87 -1.54 8.17 0.47
CA ASP A 87 -0.68 7.15 -0.17
C ASP A 87 -1.51 6.16 -0.98
N ASP A 88 -2.69 5.80 -0.47
CA ASP A 88 -3.64 4.92 -1.15
C ASP A 88 -4.11 5.56 -2.46
N ASP A 89 -4.39 6.87 -2.46
CA ASP A 89 -4.75 7.64 -3.66
C ASP A 89 -3.62 7.62 -4.70
N VAL A 90 -2.37 7.82 -4.27
CA VAL A 90 -1.21 7.79 -5.17
C VAL A 90 -1.01 6.39 -5.75
N TYR A 91 -1.15 5.36 -4.93
CA TYR A 91 -1.06 3.97 -5.39
C TYR A 91 -2.15 3.65 -6.42
N ARG A 92 -3.41 4.00 -6.12
CA ARG A 92 -4.56 3.76 -7.00
C ARG A 92 -4.45 4.52 -8.31
N PHE A 93 -4.10 5.80 -8.26
CA PHE A 93 -3.82 6.60 -9.46
C PHE A 93 -2.78 5.93 -10.38
N LEU A 94 -1.67 5.44 -9.81
CA LEU A 94 -0.62 4.81 -10.60
C LEU A 94 -1.04 3.43 -11.16
N ASP A 95 -1.91 2.70 -10.45
CA ASP A 95 -2.55 1.48 -10.96
C ASP A 95 -3.48 1.77 -12.14
N ASP A 96 -4.29 2.82 -12.04
CA ASP A 96 -5.18 3.25 -13.13
C ASP A 96 -4.39 3.68 -14.37
N VAL A 97 -3.28 4.43 -14.19
CA VAL A 97 -2.36 4.79 -15.28
C VAL A 97 -1.77 3.54 -15.93
N GLU A 98 -1.22 2.62 -15.14
CA GLU A 98 -0.64 1.38 -15.67
C GLU A 98 -1.67 0.54 -16.44
N ARG A 99 -2.87 0.38 -15.89
CA ARG A 99 -3.96 -0.39 -16.53
C ARG A 99 -4.39 0.22 -17.85
N LEU A 100 -4.58 1.54 -17.91
CA LEU A 100 -4.96 2.20 -19.15
C LEU A 100 -3.84 2.09 -20.21
N LEU A 101 -2.58 2.27 -19.81
CA LEU A 101 -1.43 2.12 -20.71
C LEU A 101 -1.24 0.68 -21.20
N ASN A 102 -1.52 -0.32 -20.37
CA ASN A 102 -1.52 -1.72 -20.77
C ASN A 102 -2.64 -2.05 -21.76
N ALA A 103 -3.84 -1.47 -21.58
CA ALA A 103 -4.97 -1.68 -22.49
C ALA A 103 -4.64 -1.23 -23.93
N ILE A 104 -3.86 -0.14 -24.08
CA ILE A 104 -3.37 0.33 -25.37
C ILE A 104 -2.01 -0.25 -25.78
N GLN A 105 -1.48 -1.23 -25.04
CA GLN A 105 -0.19 -1.89 -25.28
C GLN A 105 0.99 -0.89 -25.35
N SER A 106 0.95 0.16 -24.55
CA SER A 106 1.99 1.18 -24.53
C SER A 106 3.24 0.71 -23.78
N PRO A 107 4.46 0.93 -24.31
CA PRO A 107 5.69 0.62 -23.59
C PRO A 107 5.86 1.45 -22.30
N ALA A 108 5.20 2.61 -22.21
CA ALA A 108 5.19 3.44 -21.01
C ALA A 108 4.53 2.75 -19.80
N ALA A 109 3.74 1.68 -20.01
CA ALA A 109 3.11 0.92 -18.93
C ALA A 109 4.13 0.34 -17.93
N SER A 110 5.30 -0.11 -18.40
CA SER A 110 6.36 -0.63 -17.53
C SER A 110 6.93 0.43 -16.59
N ALA A 111 7.08 1.66 -17.10
CA ALA A 111 7.52 2.79 -16.29
C ALA A 111 6.46 3.19 -15.24
N ALA A 112 5.17 3.20 -15.63
CA ALA A 112 4.06 3.40 -14.71
C ALA A 112 3.99 2.32 -13.63
N GLY A 113 4.16 1.05 -13.98
CA GLY A 113 4.20 -0.05 -13.02
C GLY A 113 5.37 0.02 -12.05
N SER A 114 6.54 0.49 -12.52
CA SER A 114 7.68 0.77 -11.65
C SER A 114 7.38 1.87 -10.64
N LEU A 115 6.64 2.92 -11.03
CA LEU A 115 6.18 3.97 -10.11
C LEU A 115 5.16 3.42 -9.11
N ARG A 116 4.21 2.59 -9.56
CA ARG A 116 3.22 1.96 -8.68
C ARG A 116 3.88 1.07 -7.63
N LEU A 117 4.87 0.26 -8.01
CA LEU A 117 5.62 -0.58 -7.07
C LEU A 117 6.36 0.26 -6.02
N LYS A 118 6.91 1.42 -6.40
CA LYS A 118 7.50 2.37 -5.44
C LYS A 118 6.44 2.94 -4.50
N ALA A 119 5.26 3.30 -4.99
CA ALA A 119 4.16 3.78 -4.14
C ALA A 119 3.69 2.69 -3.15
N LEU A 120 3.58 1.44 -3.61
CA LEU A 120 3.26 0.29 -2.77
C LEU A 120 4.30 0.06 -1.67
N ALA A 121 5.60 0.21 -1.98
CA ALA A 121 6.66 0.08 -0.99
C ALA A 121 6.62 1.18 0.08
N ASN A 122 6.25 2.40 -0.29
CA ASN A 122 6.05 3.49 0.68
C ASN A 122 4.86 3.18 1.60
N LEU A 123 3.76 2.73 1.01
CA LEU A 123 2.53 2.36 1.73
C LEU A 123 2.80 1.21 2.72
N SER A 124 3.45 0.13 2.28
CA SER A 124 3.76 -1.01 3.15
C SER A 124 4.67 -0.63 4.32
N THR A 125 5.64 0.27 4.08
CA THR A 125 6.50 0.80 5.13
C THR A 125 5.68 1.54 6.18
N ARG A 126 4.71 2.38 5.78
CA ARG A 126 3.84 3.10 6.72
C ARG A 126 2.93 2.17 7.53
N TYR A 127 2.30 1.19 6.88
CA TYR A 127 1.49 0.19 7.58
C TYR A 127 2.31 -0.61 8.61
N SER A 128 3.54 -0.99 8.26
CA SER A 128 4.43 -1.68 9.20
C SER A 128 4.79 -0.86 10.43
N GLN A 129 4.78 0.47 10.33
CA GLN A 129 5.03 1.39 11.45
C GLN A 129 3.79 1.56 12.33
N THR A 130 2.58 1.64 11.75
CA THR A 130 1.34 1.77 12.51
C THR A 130 1.03 0.52 13.35
N ASP A 131 1.42 -0.67 12.87
CA ASP A 131 1.24 -1.92 13.61
C ASP A 131 2.32 -2.16 14.69
N ALA A 132 3.34 -1.30 14.78
CA ALA A 132 4.40 -1.38 15.78
C ALA A 132 3.95 -0.88 17.18
N THR A 133 2.85 -1.43 17.71
CA THR A 133 2.55 -1.41 19.17
C THR A 133 3.67 -2.14 19.95
N PRO A 134 3.84 -1.99 21.28
CA PRO A 134 5.14 -2.13 21.95
C PRO A 134 5.70 -3.56 21.94
N ARG A 135 6.37 -3.91 20.84
CA ARG A 135 7.18 -5.09 20.50
C ARG A 135 8.28 -5.41 21.53
N LYS A 136 8.53 -4.49 22.48
CA LYS A 136 9.53 -4.62 23.55
C LYS A 136 9.14 -5.63 24.62
N LYS A 137 7.84 -5.82 24.92
CA LYS A 137 7.40 -6.70 26.02
C LYS A 137 7.59 -8.19 25.71
N THR A 138 7.41 -8.61 24.46
CA THR A 138 7.66 -10.00 24.01
C THR A 138 9.15 -10.29 23.82
N PHE A 139 9.91 -9.33 23.27
CA PHE A 139 11.37 -9.42 23.16
C PHE A 139 12.06 -9.68 24.51
N LEU A 140 11.61 -9.00 25.57
CA LEU A 140 12.15 -9.16 26.91
C LEU A 140 11.81 -10.53 27.53
N GLY A 141 10.62 -11.06 27.24
CA GLY A 141 10.15 -12.35 27.76
C GLY A 141 10.95 -13.54 27.23
N ALA A 142 11.13 -13.65 25.91
CA ALA A 142 11.88 -14.75 25.30
C ALA A 142 13.36 -14.75 25.71
N MET A 143 13.98 -13.57 25.82
CA MET A 143 15.36 -13.44 26.30
C MET A 143 15.51 -13.83 27.77
N ALA A 144 14.58 -13.43 28.64
CA ALA A 144 14.62 -13.76 30.06
C ALA A 144 14.52 -15.29 30.29
N ILE A 145 13.62 -15.97 29.58
CA ILE A 145 13.44 -17.43 29.71
C ILE A 145 14.72 -18.18 29.28
N CYS A 146 15.32 -17.82 28.15
CA CYS A 146 16.55 -18.48 27.69
C CYS A 146 17.74 -18.25 28.64
N LEU A 147 17.85 -17.08 29.28
CA LEU A 147 18.90 -16.79 30.25
C LEU A 147 18.73 -17.57 31.55
N VAL A 148 17.48 -17.72 32.03
CA VAL A 148 17.18 -18.55 33.22
C VAL A 148 17.51 -20.02 32.97
N CYS A 149 17.16 -20.56 31.79
CA CYS A 149 17.51 -21.93 31.43
C CYS A 149 19.03 -22.13 31.31
N ALA A 150 19.75 -21.19 30.70
CA ALA A 150 21.21 -21.25 30.61
C ALA A 150 21.86 -21.28 32.00
N ALA A 151 21.46 -20.37 32.90
CA ALA A 151 21.99 -20.31 34.26
C ALA A 151 21.73 -21.60 35.07
N ALA A 152 20.55 -22.21 34.92
CA ALA A 152 20.23 -23.47 35.59
C ALA A 152 21.09 -24.64 35.10
N ILE A 153 21.36 -24.71 33.79
CA ILE A 153 22.20 -25.76 33.20
C ILE A 153 23.67 -25.54 33.58
N ASP A 154 24.16 -24.31 33.54
CA ASP A 154 25.53 -23.97 33.93
C ASP A 154 25.78 -24.29 35.42
N PHE A 155 24.81 -23.99 36.29
CA PHE A 155 24.86 -24.35 37.71
C PHE A 155 24.94 -25.88 37.91
N ALA A 156 24.17 -26.65 37.14
CA ALA A 156 24.22 -28.12 37.21
C ALA A 156 25.57 -28.67 36.71
N LEU A 157 26.11 -28.13 35.62
CA LEU A 157 27.40 -28.53 35.04
C LEU A 157 28.56 -28.27 36.01
N LEU A 158 28.57 -27.12 36.69
CA LEU A 158 29.66 -26.77 37.60
C LEU A 158 29.64 -27.56 38.92
N ASN A 159 28.45 -27.97 39.39
CA ASN A 159 28.32 -28.72 40.65
C ASN A 159 28.44 -30.24 40.49
N TYR A 160 27.99 -30.82 39.37
CA TYR A 160 27.95 -32.28 39.20
C TYR A 160 29.03 -32.84 38.26
N PHE A 161 29.63 -32.01 37.38
CA PHE A 161 30.69 -32.43 36.47
C PHE A 161 32.03 -31.80 36.87
N PHE A 162 32.79 -32.52 37.70
CA PHE A 162 34.10 -32.10 38.21
C PHE A 162 35.24 -32.44 37.21
N SER A 163 35.18 -31.89 36.00
CA SER A 163 36.24 -32.02 34.99
C SER A 163 36.67 -30.64 34.49
N GLY A 164 37.94 -30.47 34.09
CA GLY A 164 38.45 -29.17 33.61
C GLY A 164 37.75 -28.62 32.36
N LEU A 165 36.92 -29.44 31.70
CA LEU A 165 36.13 -29.07 30.53
C LEU A 165 34.75 -28.47 30.89
N SER A 166 34.33 -28.51 32.17
CA SER A 166 33.00 -28.04 32.60
C SER A 166 32.78 -26.56 32.30
N CYS A 167 33.80 -25.72 32.51
CA CYS A 167 33.76 -24.29 32.17
C CYS A 167 33.58 -24.04 30.66
N ILE A 168 34.21 -24.87 29.82
CA ILE A 168 34.10 -24.76 28.35
C ILE A 168 32.67 -25.14 27.93
N MET A 169 32.11 -26.21 28.51
CA MET A 169 30.75 -26.65 28.23
C MET A 169 29.71 -25.62 28.67
N ALA A 170 29.86 -25.00 29.84
CA ALA A 170 28.99 -23.93 30.31
C ALA A 170 29.00 -22.71 29.37
N LEU A 171 30.19 -22.30 28.90
CA LEU A 171 30.30 -21.20 27.94
C LEU A 171 29.57 -21.52 26.62
N LEU A 172 29.71 -22.74 26.10
CA LEU A 172 29.03 -23.18 24.88
C LEU A 172 27.50 -23.19 25.03
N VAL A 173 26.99 -23.66 26.18
CA VAL A 173 25.56 -23.66 26.51
C VAL A 173 25.03 -22.23 26.56
N SER A 174 25.68 -21.35 27.30
CA SER A 174 25.28 -19.94 27.40
C SER A 174 25.25 -19.23 26.04
N VAL A 175 26.25 -19.46 25.19
CA VAL A 175 26.30 -18.91 23.81
C VAL A 175 25.15 -19.47 22.96
N LEU A 176 24.87 -20.77 23.06
CA LEU A 176 23.78 -21.41 22.32
C LEU A 176 22.42 -20.85 22.73
N PHE A 177 22.13 -20.77 24.03
CA PHE A 177 20.88 -20.22 24.56
C PHE A 177 20.73 -18.73 24.25
N TYR A 178 21.81 -17.95 24.29
CA TYR A 178 21.79 -16.56 23.83
C TYR A 178 21.45 -16.45 22.34
N ARG A 179 22.03 -17.31 21.49
CA ARG A 179 21.71 -17.34 20.05
C ARG A 179 20.27 -17.78 19.78
N ILE A 180 19.77 -18.76 20.53
CA ILE A 180 18.38 -19.23 20.45
C ILE A 180 17.42 -18.13 20.91
N GLY A 181 17.69 -17.50 22.05
CA GLY A 181 16.92 -16.37 22.58
C GLY A 181 16.87 -15.21 21.59
N ARG A 182 18.01 -14.84 20.97
CA ARG A 182 18.03 -13.84 19.91
C ARG A 182 17.21 -14.23 18.68
N ARG A 183 17.26 -15.48 18.25
CA ARG A 183 16.48 -15.96 17.10
C ARG A 183 14.98 -15.98 17.41
N LEU A 184 14.59 -16.44 18.60
CA LEU A 184 13.19 -16.45 19.06
C LEU A 184 12.65 -15.03 19.20
N ALA A 185 13.41 -14.14 19.84
CA ALA A 185 13.02 -12.76 20.03
C ALA A 185 12.90 -11.97 18.71
N VAL A 186 13.63 -12.36 17.66
CA VAL A 186 13.46 -11.82 16.30
C VAL A 186 12.29 -12.47 15.55
N ARG A 187 12.02 -13.76 15.75
CA ARG A 187 10.90 -14.48 15.11
C ARG A 187 9.53 -14.09 15.66
N GLU A 188 9.38 -13.99 16.98
CA GLU A 188 8.15 -13.51 17.64
C GLU A 188 7.84 -12.06 17.27
N ALA A 189 8.86 -11.31 16.87
CA ALA A 189 8.74 -9.97 16.35
C ALA A 189 8.01 -9.93 14.97
N VAL A 190 7.78 -11.08 14.32
CA VAL A 190 7.14 -11.24 13.01
C VAL A 190 5.83 -12.04 13.15
N ILE A 191 5.11 -11.90 14.26
CA ILE A 191 3.73 -12.39 14.31
C ILE A 191 2.88 -11.39 13.52
N THR A 192 2.63 -11.73 12.25
CA THR A 192 1.50 -11.23 11.49
C THR A 192 0.24 -11.50 12.30
N VAL A 193 -0.67 -10.54 12.39
CA VAL A 193 -1.91 -10.72 13.14
C VAL A 193 -2.67 -11.88 12.51
N GLY A 194 -2.58 -13.06 13.15
CA GLY A 194 -3.31 -14.25 12.71
C GLY A 194 -4.80 -14.07 12.94
N PRO A 195 -5.64 -14.98 12.41
CA PRO A 195 -7.05 -14.99 12.72
C PRO A 195 -7.24 -15.02 14.24
N ARG A 196 -7.82 -13.97 14.80
CA ARG A 196 -8.13 -13.84 16.22
C ARG A 196 -9.59 -13.50 16.41
N GLU A 197 -10.20 -14.00 17.47
CA GLU A 197 -11.55 -13.60 17.84
C GLU A 197 -11.51 -12.26 18.59
N CYS A 198 -12.37 -11.33 18.17
CA CYS A 198 -12.51 -10.06 18.88
C CYS A 198 -13.16 -10.29 20.26
N PRO A 199 -12.60 -9.80 21.37
CA PRO A 199 -13.18 -10.01 22.69
C PRO A 199 -14.54 -9.30 22.88
N THR A 200 -14.81 -8.27 22.08
CA THR A 200 -16.05 -7.48 22.17
C THR A 200 -17.18 -8.07 21.32
N CYS A 201 -16.88 -8.51 20.09
CA CYS A 201 -17.91 -8.94 19.13
C CYS A 201 -17.83 -10.43 18.73
N ALA A 202 -16.85 -11.18 19.25
CA ALA A 202 -16.63 -12.61 18.99
C ALA A 202 -16.49 -13.01 17.51
N ARG A 203 -16.26 -12.06 16.60
CA ARG A 203 -15.98 -12.35 15.18
C ARG A 203 -14.49 -12.58 14.97
N VAL A 204 -14.16 -13.43 13.99
CA VAL A 204 -12.79 -13.63 13.53
C VAL A 204 -12.32 -12.38 12.78
N VAL A 205 -11.17 -11.84 13.19
CA VAL A 205 -10.56 -10.61 12.68
C VAL A 205 -9.10 -10.90 12.31
N TYR A 206 -8.67 -10.34 11.18
CA TYR A 206 -7.32 -10.49 10.63
C TYR A 206 -6.46 -9.22 10.80
N SER A 207 -7.05 -8.13 11.29
CA SER A 207 -6.41 -6.84 11.53
C SER A 207 -6.06 -6.65 13.02
N ALA A 208 -5.11 -5.75 13.29
CA ALA A 208 -4.71 -5.40 14.66
C ALA A 208 -5.91 -4.87 15.47
N GLN A 209 -6.73 -4.03 14.86
CA GLN A 209 -7.96 -3.45 15.44
C GLN A 209 -9.21 -4.12 14.84
N CYS A 210 -10.30 -4.18 15.59
CA CYS A 210 -11.53 -4.85 15.16
C CYS A 210 -12.41 -3.90 14.31
N PRO A 211 -12.57 -4.13 12.99
CA PRO A 211 -13.33 -3.22 12.12
C PRO A 211 -14.83 -3.22 12.42
N TYR A 212 -15.35 -4.32 12.97
CA TYR A 212 -16.77 -4.47 13.30
C TYR A 212 -17.18 -3.69 14.55
N CYS A 213 -16.25 -3.42 15.46
CA CYS A 213 -16.53 -2.65 16.68
C CYS A 213 -16.33 -1.16 16.43
N GLU A 214 -15.32 -0.79 15.65
CA GLU A 214 -15.03 0.59 15.27
C GLU A 214 -16.15 1.22 14.43
N THR A 215 -16.76 0.44 13.53
CA THR A 215 -17.91 0.89 12.73
C THR A 215 -19.19 1.14 13.55
N GLN A 216 -19.34 0.50 14.72
CA GLN A 216 -20.49 0.76 15.61
C GLN A 216 -20.37 2.12 16.32
N GLU A 217 -19.16 2.54 16.69
CA GLU A 217 -18.94 3.86 17.29
C GLU A 217 -19.22 4.99 16.29
N PHE A 218 -18.79 4.82 15.03
CA PHE A 218 -19.06 5.79 13.96
C PHE A 218 -20.57 5.93 13.67
N SER A 219 -21.30 4.81 13.62
CA SER A 219 -22.75 4.81 13.40
C SER A 219 -23.53 5.45 14.55
N ALA A 220 -23.12 5.20 15.80
CA ALA A 220 -23.74 5.81 16.97
C ALA A 220 -23.49 7.33 17.02
N ALA A 221 -22.28 7.78 16.68
CA ALA A 221 -21.94 9.20 16.62
C ALA A 221 -22.74 9.94 15.52
N GLU A 222 -22.93 9.32 14.35
CA GLU A 222 -23.70 9.89 13.24
C GLU A 222 -25.22 9.93 13.52
N LEU A 223 -25.75 8.97 14.28
CA LEU A 223 -27.13 9.01 14.76
C LEU A 223 -27.34 10.13 15.79
N VAL A 224 -26.41 10.30 16.73
CA VAL A 224 -26.47 11.37 17.74
C VAL A 224 -26.37 12.76 17.11
N SER A 225 -25.53 12.96 16.08
CA SER A 225 -25.45 14.23 15.36
C SER A 225 -26.75 14.54 14.61
N ARG A 226 -27.30 13.58 13.87
CA ARG A 226 -28.60 13.74 13.19
C ARG A 226 -29.76 14.00 14.16
N GLN A 227 -29.71 13.45 15.37
CA GLN A 227 -30.72 13.70 16.41
C GLN A 227 -30.61 15.13 16.98
N ARG A 228 -29.39 15.66 17.16
CA ARG A 228 -29.18 17.06 17.57
C ARG A 228 -29.69 18.04 16.52
N ASP A 229 -29.41 17.78 15.25
CA ASP A 229 -29.84 18.66 14.15
C ASP A 229 -31.37 18.71 14.03
N LYS A 230 -32.06 17.60 14.33
CA LYS A 230 -33.54 17.54 14.38
C LYS A 230 -34.16 18.25 15.58
N ASN A 231 -33.44 18.36 16.70
CA ASN A 231 -33.92 19.02 17.92
C ASN A 231 -33.57 20.52 17.95
N ALA A 232 -32.70 20.97 17.03
CA ALA A 232 -32.31 22.37 16.87
C ALA A 232 -33.14 23.12 15.79
N ALA A 233 -34.03 22.41 15.10
CA ALA A 233 -35.01 22.94 14.14
C ALA A 233 -36.40 22.95 14.76
#